data_AF-A0A936K2H6-F1
#
_entry.id   AF-A0A936K2H6-F1
#
_cell.length_a   1.000
_cell.length_b   1.000
_cell.length_c   1.000
_cell.angle_alpha   90.00
_cell.angle_beta   90.00
_cell.angle_gamma   90.00
#
_symmetry.space_group_name_H-M   'P 1'
#
loop_
_entity.id
_entity.type
_entity.pdbx_description
1 polymer ?
#
loop_
_entity_poly.entity_id
_entity_poly.type
_entity_poly.pdbx_seq_one_letter_code
_entity_poly.pdbx_strand_id
1 'polypeptide(L)'
;MFTTTRQLTAGAAALLSAGATIAQVSTFDLSSKLLTIPSVSVGSSTFADVSLLADDNFVFSLRGATEQKPAGPGVATYDLGRGVVILPAVQVGADTYLDVTLADSGNNTFALQGATLLAAATLAEIKAFAASYDALWARAVPASGAMATSMMDACYRSSGRTRAWLTADFDQDLASSLAAGAYNVGATRTKIQVLALRNQANADGSSRREVDVQYDIGYADGSRTRDVRETLISGSSAGTPGCASAQSSAGWRFLGNQRLVGFSLDARTLREARHSMATGAALNPEVRYRRDIRVRVSDPLANATHVVVSGPGPGVTVNGVNQLWAWKMVSPFLMRSAPELAGKSGNYVNFEDDDGFRYCGVNGTGTPQASLADCLTYGAQGDNWGWGYTSTPDAAADQGFANQGWAVGGVYRIDVYNDDGWKTVNGQAGRTPIATYYETLKALPHTFVEMAGSGTSPTTTDQFARLNLGALGATGVLANSKSATPAALALSWSTQPPLSTLQPLRLVQGWEYAEGLKTGSASGASWPRVRQLTSTYPGPTATSAAAWPAAARPAESSSRSYLEYLLYFSDRNQGIVQSRISFQ
;
A
#
# COMPACT_ATOMS: atom_id res chain seq x y z
N MET A 1 43.52 -30.85 -23.60
CA MET A 1 43.75 -29.52 -24.22
C MET A 1 42.59 -29.24 -25.18
N PHE A 2 42.22 -27.97 -25.40
CA PHE A 2 41.16 -27.50 -26.31
C PHE A 2 39.71 -27.97 -26.07
N THR A 3 38.97 -27.08 -25.42
CA THR A 3 37.57 -26.68 -25.66
C THR A 3 36.87 -27.15 -26.94
N THR A 4 35.57 -27.41 -26.83
CA THR A 4 34.57 -26.85 -27.76
C THR A 4 33.28 -26.52 -27.00
N THR A 5 32.86 -25.26 -27.01
CA THR A 5 31.60 -24.81 -26.41
C THR A 5 30.47 -24.93 -27.44
N ARG A 6 29.28 -25.40 -27.05
CA ARG A 6 28.04 -25.19 -27.82
C ARG A 6 27.02 -24.46 -26.98
N GLN A 7 26.60 -23.29 -27.44
CA GLN A 7 25.48 -22.55 -26.88
C GLN A 7 24.17 -23.26 -27.25
N LEU A 8 23.26 -23.36 -26.29
CA LEU A 8 21.84 -23.61 -26.55
C LEU A 8 21.12 -22.26 -26.48
N THR A 9 20.55 -21.83 -27.61
CA THR A 9 19.81 -20.57 -27.70
C THR A 9 18.46 -20.70 -27.00
N ALA A 10 18.34 -20.08 -25.83
CA ALA A 10 17.06 -19.95 -25.15
C ALA A 10 16.11 -19.04 -25.95
N GLY A 11 15.07 -19.62 -26.54
CA GLY A 11 13.98 -18.86 -27.15
C GLY A 11 13.17 -18.15 -26.06
N ALA A 12 12.96 -16.85 -26.21
CA ALA A 12 12.26 -16.02 -25.23
C ALA A 12 10.74 -16.29 -25.21
N ALA A 13 10.33 -17.36 -24.53
CA ALA A 13 8.93 -17.55 -24.13
C ALA A 13 8.61 -16.60 -22.96
N ALA A 14 7.93 -15.49 -23.24
CA ALA A 14 7.43 -14.60 -22.20
C ALA A 14 6.31 -15.31 -21.42
N LEU A 15 6.62 -15.84 -20.24
CA LEU A 15 5.58 -16.30 -19.32
C LEU A 15 4.78 -15.09 -18.84
N LEU A 16 3.60 -14.91 -19.45
CA LEU A 16 2.49 -14.18 -18.86
C LEU A 16 2.03 -14.96 -17.62
N SER A 17 2.69 -14.72 -16.49
CA SER A 17 2.27 -15.20 -15.18
C SER A 17 0.99 -14.48 -14.78
N ALA A 18 -0.15 -15.03 -15.21
CA ALA A 18 -1.44 -14.73 -14.61
C ALA A 18 -1.30 -14.92 -13.10
N GLY A 19 -1.39 -13.81 -12.35
CA GLY A 19 -0.96 -13.76 -10.95
C GLY A 19 -1.69 -14.80 -10.11
N ALA A 20 -0.98 -15.86 -9.75
CA ALA A 20 -1.48 -16.85 -8.81
C ALA A 20 -1.77 -16.12 -7.50
N THR A 21 -3.03 -16.15 -7.04
CA THR A 21 -3.34 -15.75 -5.67
C THR A 21 -2.60 -16.70 -4.75
N ILE A 22 -1.49 -16.22 -4.16
CA ILE A 22 -0.83 -16.87 -3.04
C ILE A 22 -1.89 -16.97 -1.94
N ALA A 23 -2.49 -18.14 -1.78
CA ALA A 23 -3.41 -18.40 -0.69
C ALA A 23 -2.63 -18.15 0.60
N GLN A 24 -3.06 -17.20 1.43
CA GLN A 24 -2.33 -16.85 2.66
C GLN A 24 -2.81 -17.64 3.90
N VAL A 25 -3.72 -18.59 3.68
CA VAL A 25 -4.05 -19.69 4.59
C VAL A 25 -3.29 -20.92 4.09
N SER A 26 -2.74 -21.73 4.99
CA SER A 26 -2.14 -23.02 4.61
C SER A 26 -3.24 -23.95 4.08
N THR A 27 -3.01 -24.64 2.96
CA THR A 27 -4.02 -25.50 2.32
C THR A 27 -3.53 -26.93 2.20
N PHE A 28 -4.30 -27.90 2.67
CA PHE A 28 -4.07 -29.32 2.39
C PHE A 28 -5.09 -29.82 1.36
N ASP A 29 -4.58 -30.23 0.20
CA ASP A 29 -5.36 -30.89 -0.84
C ASP A 29 -5.35 -32.41 -0.63
N LEU A 30 -6.52 -32.97 -0.33
CA LEU A 30 -6.74 -34.40 -0.14
C LEU A 30 -6.45 -35.24 -1.40
N SER A 31 -6.47 -34.65 -2.60
CA SER A 31 -6.29 -35.37 -3.86
C SER A 31 -4.82 -35.51 -4.27
N SER A 32 -4.02 -34.44 -4.18
CA SER A 32 -2.56 -34.49 -4.39
C SER A 32 -1.75 -34.85 -3.13
N LYS A 33 -2.39 -34.90 -1.95
CA LYS A 33 -1.77 -35.01 -0.62
C LYS A 33 -0.78 -33.87 -0.30
N LEU A 34 -0.90 -32.73 -0.97
CA LEU A 34 0.01 -31.60 -0.80
C LEU A 34 -0.50 -30.64 0.27
N LEU A 35 0.34 -30.37 1.27
CA LEU A 35 0.19 -29.26 2.20
C LEU A 35 1.05 -28.09 1.71
N THR A 36 0.40 -27.04 1.23
CA THR A 36 1.04 -25.76 0.89
C THR A 36 0.96 -24.82 2.07
N ILE A 37 2.10 -24.29 2.49
CA ILE A 37 2.27 -23.37 3.62
C ILE A 37 2.88 -22.08 3.05
N PRO A 38 2.22 -20.91 3.17
CA PRO A 38 2.61 -19.72 2.40
C PRO A 38 3.99 -19.18 2.82
N SER A 39 4.26 -19.22 4.13
CA SER A 39 5.59 -19.00 4.68
C SER A 39 5.77 -19.67 6.05
N VAL A 40 7.00 -20.10 6.35
CA VAL A 40 7.42 -20.68 7.65
C VAL A 40 8.60 -19.87 8.20
N SER A 41 8.48 -19.33 9.41
CA SER A 41 9.63 -18.77 10.14
C SER A 41 10.44 -19.86 10.83
N VAL A 42 11.77 -19.78 10.70
CA VAL A 42 12.76 -20.76 11.17
C VAL A 42 13.89 -19.97 11.84
N GLY A 43 13.78 -19.74 13.15
CA GLY A 43 14.69 -18.87 13.88
C GLY A 43 14.67 -17.44 13.33
N SER A 44 15.81 -16.94 12.85
CA SER A 44 15.95 -15.62 12.20
C SER A 44 15.65 -15.63 10.70
N SER A 45 15.47 -16.80 10.09
CA SER A 45 15.15 -16.95 8.66
C SER A 45 13.65 -17.18 8.45
N THR A 46 13.18 -16.98 7.22
CA THR A 46 11.82 -17.36 6.82
C THR A 46 11.84 -17.90 5.40
N PHE A 47 11.07 -18.94 5.16
CA PHE A 47 10.96 -19.59 3.86
C PHE A 47 9.54 -19.40 3.34
N ALA A 48 9.41 -18.96 2.08
CA ALA A 48 8.16 -18.85 1.36
C ALA A 48 7.90 -20.10 0.49
N ASP A 49 6.66 -20.26 0.04
CA ASP A 49 6.20 -21.33 -0.86
C ASP A 49 6.59 -22.73 -0.37
N VAL A 50 6.45 -22.94 0.95
CA VAL A 50 6.82 -24.20 1.61
C VAL A 50 5.77 -25.25 1.27
N SER A 51 6.21 -26.39 0.76
CA SER A 51 5.32 -27.47 0.33
C SER A 51 5.76 -28.80 0.94
N LEU A 52 4.85 -29.50 1.59
CA LEU A 52 5.06 -30.82 2.17
C LEU A 52 4.08 -31.82 1.52
N LEU A 53 4.53 -33.04 1.22
CA LEU A 53 3.67 -34.12 0.70
C LEU A 53 3.40 -35.15 1.81
N ALA A 54 2.13 -35.44 2.09
CA ALA A 54 1.74 -36.48 3.04
C ALA A 54 1.77 -37.89 2.43
N ASP A 55 2.05 -38.89 3.27
CA ASP A 55 1.75 -40.30 3.00
C ASP A 55 0.29 -40.65 3.39
N ASP A 56 -0.03 -41.91 3.65
CA ASP A 56 -1.35 -42.36 4.14
C ASP A 56 -1.52 -42.26 5.66
N ASN A 57 -0.45 -41.94 6.41
CA ASN A 57 -0.42 -41.83 7.86
C ASN A 57 -0.31 -40.38 8.35
N PHE A 58 -0.40 -39.39 7.45
CA PHE A 58 -0.14 -37.97 7.72
C PHE A 58 1.29 -37.69 8.22
N VAL A 59 2.27 -38.40 7.65
CA VAL A 59 3.70 -38.05 7.70
C VAL A 59 4.03 -37.23 6.45
N PHE A 60 4.42 -35.99 6.66
CA PHE A 60 4.64 -34.95 5.65
C PHE A 60 6.14 -34.83 5.33
N SER A 61 6.53 -35.02 4.07
CA SER A 61 7.92 -34.85 3.61
C SER A 61 8.09 -33.55 2.82
N LEU A 62 9.11 -32.75 3.15
CA LEU A 62 9.41 -31.50 2.45
C LEU A 62 9.67 -31.72 0.95
N ARG A 63 8.99 -30.92 0.11
CA ARG A 63 9.12 -30.92 -1.37
C ARG A 63 9.78 -29.66 -1.90
N GLY A 64 9.52 -28.51 -1.29
CA GLY A 64 10.10 -27.23 -1.69
C GLY A 64 9.95 -26.19 -0.59
N ALA A 65 10.88 -25.24 -0.57
CA ALA A 65 10.92 -24.07 0.30
C ALA A 65 11.90 -23.05 -0.30
N THR A 66 11.54 -21.77 -0.35
CA THR A 66 12.40 -20.71 -0.92
C THR A 66 12.76 -19.69 0.16
N GLU A 67 14.05 -19.43 0.39
CA GLU A 67 14.48 -18.50 1.43
C GLU A 67 14.07 -17.05 1.10
N GLN A 68 13.29 -16.42 1.98
CA GLN A 68 12.73 -15.10 1.78
C GLN A 68 13.67 -14.00 2.29
N LYS A 69 13.98 -13.01 1.44
CA LYS A 69 14.91 -11.91 1.76
C LYS A 69 14.28 -10.54 1.45
N PRO A 70 14.08 -9.65 2.46
CA PRO A 70 14.32 -9.86 3.89
C PRO A 70 13.38 -10.93 4.50
N ALA A 71 13.81 -11.53 5.61
CA ALA A 71 12.96 -12.42 6.40
C ALA A 71 11.77 -11.63 6.98
N GLY A 72 10.57 -12.17 6.79
CA GLY A 72 9.31 -11.62 7.30
C GLY A 72 8.57 -12.62 8.18
N PRO A 73 7.35 -12.32 8.61
CA PRO A 73 6.57 -13.23 9.43
C PRO A 73 6.15 -14.44 8.60
N GLY A 74 6.44 -15.62 9.13
CA GLY A 74 5.83 -16.87 8.69
C GLY A 74 4.32 -16.86 8.98
N VAL A 75 3.54 -17.42 8.06
CA VAL A 75 2.15 -17.84 8.37
C VAL A 75 2.18 -19.00 9.37
N ALA A 76 3.21 -19.85 9.30
CA ALA A 76 3.54 -20.87 10.30
C ALA A 76 4.92 -20.60 10.94
N THR A 77 5.21 -21.26 12.06
CA THR A 77 6.51 -21.16 12.76
C THR A 77 7.05 -22.56 13.05
N TYR A 78 8.34 -22.79 12.79
CA TYR A 78 9.05 -23.96 13.26
C TYR A 78 9.78 -23.65 14.57
N ASP A 79 9.31 -24.26 15.65
CA ASP A 79 9.89 -24.14 16.99
C ASP A 79 11.07 -25.10 17.13
N LEU A 80 12.28 -24.55 16.94
CA LEU A 80 13.56 -25.24 17.09
C LEU A 80 13.78 -25.86 18.49
N GLY A 81 13.13 -25.34 19.53
CA GLY A 81 13.26 -25.85 20.90
C GLY A 81 12.33 -27.03 21.20
N ARG A 82 11.25 -27.18 20.44
CA ARG A 82 10.29 -28.28 20.54
C ARG A 82 10.36 -29.29 19.40
N GLY A 83 11.00 -28.94 18.27
CA GLY A 83 11.01 -29.75 17.06
C GLY A 83 9.64 -29.85 16.39
N VAL A 84 8.86 -28.76 16.34
CA VAL A 84 7.50 -28.77 15.75
C VAL A 84 7.25 -27.61 14.80
N VAL A 85 6.52 -27.86 13.71
CA VAL A 85 5.92 -26.81 12.87
C VAL A 85 4.51 -26.54 13.39
N ILE A 86 4.23 -25.27 13.74
CA ILE A 86 2.93 -24.80 14.23
C ILE A 86 2.28 -23.95 13.13
N LEU A 87 1.10 -24.37 12.67
CA LEU A 87 0.29 -23.70 11.66
C LEU A 87 -1.02 -23.20 12.33
N PRO A 88 -1.23 -21.88 12.50
CA PRO A 88 -2.41 -21.32 13.18
C PRO A 88 -3.74 -21.73 12.55
N ALA A 89 -3.79 -21.88 11.23
CA ALA A 89 -4.90 -22.47 10.49
C ALA A 89 -4.43 -23.24 9.24
N VAL A 90 -5.12 -24.33 8.94
CA VAL A 90 -5.03 -25.12 7.70
C VAL A 90 -6.44 -25.35 7.15
N GLN A 91 -6.69 -24.96 5.91
CA GLN A 91 -7.92 -25.31 5.21
C GLN A 91 -7.81 -26.72 4.61
N VAL A 92 -8.82 -27.55 4.85
CA VAL A 92 -8.93 -28.93 4.37
C VAL A 92 -10.27 -29.09 3.66
N GLY A 93 -10.29 -28.91 2.34
CA GLY A 93 -11.54 -28.85 1.57
C GLY A 93 -12.45 -27.70 2.03
N ALA A 94 -13.59 -28.03 2.63
CA ALA A 94 -14.54 -27.06 3.19
C ALA A 94 -14.26 -26.70 4.67
N ASP A 95 -13.49 -27.53 5.38
CA ASP A 95 -13.21 -27.38 6.80
C ASP A 95 -11.95 -26.52 7.06
N THR A 96 -11.82 -26.03 8.29
CA THR A 96 -10.63 -25.33 8.76
C THR A 96 -10.19 -25.94 10.08
N TYR A 97 -8.93 -26.36 10.15
CA TYR A 97 -8.30 -26.87 11.35
C TYR A 97 -7.35 -25.82 11.91
N LEU A 98 -7.44 -25.57 13.21
CA LEU A 98 -6.67 -24.61 13.97
C LEU A 98 -5.54 -25.31 14.73
N ASP A 99 -4.51 -24.53 15.09
CA ASP A 99 -3.41 -24.94 15.97
C ASP A 99 -2.72 -26.25 15.51
N VAL A 100 -2.64 -26.43 14.18
CA VAL A 100 -2.14 -27.67 13.58
C VAL A 100 -0.65 -27.78 13.86
N THR A 101 -0.26 -28.88 14.48
CA THR A 101 1.11 -29.11 14.94
C THR A 101 1.68 -30.35 14.26
N LEU A 102 2.81 -30.19 13.57
CA LEU A 102 3.54 -31.28 12.92
C LEU A 102 4.89 -31.47 13.64
N ALA A 103 5.13 -32.64 14.22
CA ALA A 103 6.37 -32.97 14.93
C ALA A 103 7.44 -33.48 13.98
N ASP A 104 8.64 -32.91 14.04
CA ASP A 104 9.80 -33.25 13.21
C ASP A 104 10.35 -34.64 13.58
N SER A 105 10.31 -35.55 12.61
CA SER A 105 10.87 -36.91 12.69
C SER A 105 12.26 -37.02 12.05
N GLY A 106 12.90 -35.90 11.76
CA GLY A 106 14.20 -35.80 11.08
C GLY A 106 14.08 -35.88 9.56
N ASN A 107 15.20 -35.67 8.86
CA ASN A 107 15.30 -35.77 7.39
C ASN A 107 14.30 -34.88 6.61
N ASN A 108 13.83 -33.78 7.20
CA ASN A 108 12.75 -32.92 6.69
C ASN A 108 11.39 -33.65 6.55
N THR A 109 11.10 -34.56 7.47
CA THR A 109 9.81 -35.25 7.61
C THR A 109 9.12 -34.84 8.91
N PHE A 110 7.80 -34.69 8.88
CA PHE A 110 7.02 -34.20 10.02
C PHE A 110 5.72 -35.01 10.17
N ALA A 111 5.45 -35.58 11.34
CA ALA A 111 4.23 -36.32 11.63
C ALA A 111 3.15 -35.43 12.24
N LEU A 112 1.88 -35.59 11.85
CA LEU A 112 0.77 -34.87 12.47
C LEU A 112 0.63 -35.21 13.97
N GLN A 113 0.84 -34.22 14.84
CA GLN A 113 0.73 -34.37 16.29
C GLN A 113 -0.64 -33.91 16.82
N GLY A 114 -1.27 -32.91 16.20
CA GLY A 114 -2.57 -32.40 16.61
C GLY A 114 -3.15 -31.39 15.63
N ALA A 115 -4.48 -31.28 15.61
CA ALA A 115 -5.26 -30.34 14.81
C ALA A 115 -6.66 -30.17 15.43
N THR A 116 -7.13 -28.93 15.60
CA THR A 116 -8.44 -28.63 16.23
C THR A 116 -9.44 -28.14 15.20
N LEU A 117 -10.52 -28.89 14.93
CA LEU A 117 -11.55 -28.44 13.98
C LEU A 117 -12.21 -27.13 14.45
N LEU A 118 -12.26 -26.12 13.58
CA LEU A 118 -12.95 -24.85 13.82
C LEU A 118 -14.46 -25.12 14.01
N ALA A 119 -14.99 -24.80 15.19
CA ALA A 119 -16.41 -24.93 15.48
C ALA A 119 -17.26 -24.12 14.49
N ALA A 120 -18.20 -24.79 13.80
CA ALA A 120 -19.06 -24.18 12.78
C ALA A 120 -19.85 -22.96 13.31
N ALA A 121 -20.21 -22.95 14.60
CA ALA A 121 -20.83 -21.82 15.28
C ALA A 121 -19.95 -20.55 15.24
N THR A 122 -18.65 -20.65 15.53
CA THR A 122 -17.71 -19.52 15.45
C THR A 122 -17.64 -18.97 14.03
N LEU A 123 -17.59 -19.83 13.00
CA LEU A 123 -17.59 -19.38 11.61
C LEU A 123 -18.92 -18.73 11.20
N ALA A 124 -20.05 -19.18 11.76
CA ALA A 124 -21.36 -18.57 11.55
C ALA A 124 -21.47 -17.19 12.22
N GLU A 125 -20.99 -17.03 13.46
CA GLU A 125 -20.92 -15.74 14.16
C GLU A 125 -20.13 -14.70 13.35
N ILE A 126 -18.95 -15.07 12.84
CA ILE A 126 -18.09 -14.18 12.05
C ILE A 126 -18.77 -13.78 10.74
N LYS A 127 -19.43 -14.73 10.06
CA LYS A 127 -20.21 -14.44 8.84
C LYS A 127 -21.39 -13.51 9.12
N ALA A 128 -22.08 -13.68 10.25
CA ALA A 128 -23.17 -12.79 10.67
C ALA A 128 -22.66 -11.38 11.02
N PHE A 129 -21.50 -11.26 11.68
CA PHE A 129 -20.83 -9.98 11.94
C PHE A 129 -20.45 -9.26 10.64
N ALA A 130 -19.83 -9.96 9.69
CA ALA A 130 -19.47 -9.40 8.38
C ALA A 130 -20.71 -8.91 7.60
N ALA A 131 -21.77 -9.72 7.56
CA ALA A 131 -23.04 -9.32 6.93
C ALA A 131 -23.71 -8.12 7.64
N SER A 132 -23.53 -7.97 8.95
CA SER A 132 -24.02 -6.81 9.71
C SER A 132 -23.25 -5.53 9.36
N TYR A 133 -21.94 -5.62 9.10
CA TYR A 133 -21.17 -4.48 8.60
C TYR A 133 -21.49 -4.16 7.14
N ASP A 134 -21.68 -5.17 6.29
CA ASP A 134 -22.08 -4.93 4.91
C ASP A 134 -23.46 -4.24 4.84
N ALA A 135 -24.38 -4.60 5.75
CA ALA A 135 -25.68 -3.92 5.91
C ALA A 135 -25.56 -2.43 6.26
N LEU A 136 -24.55 -2.03 7.06
CA LEU A 136 -24.27 -0.62 7.40
C LEU A 136 -23.91 0.22 6.15
N TRP A 137 -23.38 -0.40 5.10
CA TRP A 137 -22.96 0.25 3.84
C TRP A 137 -23.85 -0.13 2.64
N ALA A 138 -24.90 -0.92 2.83
CA ALA A 138 -25.64 -1.57 1.73
C ALA A 138 -26.47 -0.63 0.85
N ARG A 139 -26.80 0.59 1.30
CA ARG A 139 -27.69 1.53 0.59
C ARG A 139 -27.19 2.97 0.50
N ALA A 140 -26.37 3.39 1.45
CA ALA A 140 -25.81 4.72 1.56
C ALA A 140 -24.52 4.66 2.40
N VAL A 141 -23.77 5.75 2.40
CA VAL A 141 -22.70 5.98 3.36
C VAL A 141 -23.32 6.30 4.73
N PRO A 142 -22.77 5.82 5.86
CA PRO A 142 -23.22 6.22 7.20
C PRO A 142 -23.20 7.74 7.39
N ALA A 143 -24.25 8.30 8.00
CA ALA A 143 -24.47 9.75 8.06
C ALA A 143 -23.63 10.51 9.11
N SER A 144 -22.68 9.84 9.78
CA SER A 144 -21.73 10.40 10.75
C SER A 144 -20.61 9.42 11.05
N GLY A 145 -19.48 9.92 11.57
CA GLY A 145 -18.34 9.12 12.02
C GLY A 145 -18.72 8.17 13.17
N ALA A 146 -19.66 8.59 14.03
CA ALA A 146 -20.21 7.74 15.09
C ALA A 146 -20.96 6.51 14.54
N MET A 147 -21.68 6.67 13.42
CA MET A 147 -22.31 5.53 12.72
C MET A 147 -21.27 4.71 11.94
N ALA A 148 -20.35 5.36 11.22
CA ALA A 148 -19.32 4.69 10.42
C ALA A 148 -18.39 3.79 11.26
N THR A 149 -18.07 4.22 12.48
CA THR A 149 -17.22 3.48 13.42
C THR A 149 -17.99 2.63 14.44
N SER A 150 -19.32 2.53 14.33
CA SER A 150 -20.20 1.89 15.33
C SER A 150 -19.81 0.45 15.69
N MET A 151 -19.22 -0.30 14.75
CA MET A 151 -18.79 -1.70 14.92
C MET A 151 -17.30 -1.88 15.29
N MET A 152 -16.60 -0.80 15.60
CA MET A 152 -15.20 -0.81 16.08
C MET A 152 -15.15 -0.84 17.62
N ASP A 153 -14.23 -1.60 18.19
CA ASP A 153 -13.98 -1.61 19.64
C ASP A 153 -13.47 -0.24 20.13
N ALA A 154 -13.65 0.07 21.41
CA ALA A 154 -13.01 1.25 22.02
C ALA A 154 -11.47 1.25 21.89
N CYS A 155 -10.86 0.06 21.92
CA CYS A 155 -9.43 -0.16 21.69
C CYS A 155 -9.05 -0.37 20.21
N TYR A 156 -9.95 -0.08 19.26
CA TYR A 156 -9.63 -0.22 17.84
C TYR A 156 -8.48 0.69 17.43
N ARG A 157 -7.46 0.08 16.83
CA ARG A 157 -6.39 0.75 16.09
C ARG A 157 -6.11 -0.05 14.83
N SER A 158 -6.11 0.60 13.67
CA SER A 158 -5.68 0.00 12.41
C SER A 158 -4.88 1.02 11.60
N SER A 159 -3.69 0.63 11.14
CA SER A 159 -2.85 1.45 10.24
C SER A 159 -2.66 2.90 10.72
N GLY A 160 -2.30 3.07 12.00
CA GLY A 160 -2.06 4.35 12.66
C GLY A 160 -3.30 5.16 13.05
N ARG A 161 -4.51 4.69 12.74
CA ARG A 161 -5.77 5.39 13.04
C ARG A 161 -6.53 4.67 14.17
N THR A 162 -7.00 5.42 15.17
CA THR A 162 -7.89 4.92 16.23
C THR A 162 -9.36 5.15 15.86
N ARG A 163 -10.28 4.50 16.59
CA ARG A 163 -11.73 4.76 16.44
C ARG A 163 -12.08 6.24 16.64
N ALA A 164 -11.47 6.89 17.63
CA ALA A 164 -11.71 8.30 17.92
C ALA A 164 -11.24 9.21 16.78
N TRP A 165 -10.05 8.94 16.21
CA TRP A 165 -9.53 9.64 15.04
C TRP A 165 -10.47 9.48 13.85
N LEU A 166 -10.87 8.26 13.50
CA LEU A 166 -11.79 7.97 12.39
C LEU A 166 -13.19 8.57 12.57
N THR A 167 -13.62 8.79 13.81
CA THR A 167 -14.88 9.48 14.09
C THR A 167 -14.75 10.97 13.79
N ALA A 168 -13.71 11.61 14.33
CA ALA A 168 -13.46 13.05 14.15
C ALA A 168 -13.15 13.43 12.69
N ASP A 169 -12.29 12.67 12.02
CA ASP A 169 -11.92 12.83 10.61
C ASP A 169 -13.16 12.79 9.69
N PHE A 170 -14.03 11.81 9.90
CA PHE A 170 -15.25 11.65 9.10
C PHE A 170 -16.25 12.80 9.31
N ASP A 171 -16.37 13.31 10.54
CA ASP A 171 -17.29 14.40 10.88
C ASP A 171 -16.70 15.81 10.62
N GLN A 172 -15.38 15.93 10.39
CA GLN A 172 -14.69 17.20 10.10
C GLN A 172 -15.02 17.77 8.70
N ASP A 173 -15.05 16.93 7.68
CA ASP A 173 -15.61 17.25 6.36
C ASP A 173 -16.55 16.13 5.92
N LEU A 174 -17.72 16.09 6.56
CA LEU A 174 -18.79 15.15 6.27
C LEU A 174 -19.20 15.15 4.79
N ALA A 175 -19.10 16.28 4.08
CA ALA A 175 -19.45 16.35 2.67
C ALA A 175 -18.45 15.59 1.80
N SER A 176 -17.14 15.78 2.04
CA SER A 176 -16.07 15.03 1.38
C SER A 176 -16.10 13.55 1.78
N SER A 177 -16.28 13.22 3.07
CA SER A 177 -16.34 11.84 3.56
C SER A 177 -17.55 11.05 3.02
N LEU A 178 -18.71 11.69 2.85
CA LEU A 178 -19.86 11.10 2.16
C LEU A 178 -19.58 10.88 0.65
N ALA A 179 -18.91 11.83 -0.02
CA ALA A 179 -18.58 11.70 -1.44
C ALA A 179 -17.52 10.61 -1.70
N ALA A 180 -16.46 10.56 -0.90
CA ALA A 180 -15.43 9.51 -0.95
C ALA A 180 -15.99 8.14 -0.56
N GLY A 181 -16.80 8.10 0.50
CA GLY A 181 -17.47 6.89 0.98
C GLY A 181 -18.46 6.30 -0.01
N ALA A 182 -19.00 7.08 -0.95
CA ALA A 182 -19.99 6.62 -1.93
C ALA A 182 -19.46 5.46 -2.79
N TYR A 183 -18.15 5.41 -3.02
CA TYR A 183 -17.48 4.28 -3.70
C TYR A 183 -17.69 2.95 -2.97
N ASN A 184 -17.82 2.95 -1.63
CA ASN A 184 -17.97 1.76 -0.80
C ASN A 184 -19.42 1.23 -0.73
N VAL A 185 -20.40 1.93 -1.29
CA VAL A 185 -21.82 1.58 -1.12
C VAL A 185 -22.17 0.29 -1.85
N GLY A 186 -22.90 -0.60 -1.16
CA GLY A 186 -23.22 -1.94 -1.68
C GLY A 186 -22.04 -2.91 -1.68
N ALA A 187 -20.93 -2.60 -1.01
CA ALA A 187 -19.81 -3.53 -0.85
C ALA A 187 -20.19 -4.75 0.00
N THR A 188 -19.64 -5.92 -0.34
CA THR A 188 -19.94 -7.20 0.34
C THR A 188 -18.70 -8.02 0.63
N ARG A 189 -18.63 -8.64 1.81
CA ARG A 189 -17.53 -9.50 2.27
C ARG A 189 -17.79 -10.95 1.90
N THR A 190 -16.83 -11.56 1.24
CA THR A 190 -16.91 -12.92 0.69
C THR A 190 -15.62 -13.70 0.98
N LYS A 191 -15.64 -15.03 0.79
CA LYS A 191 -14.52 -15.93 1.14
C LYS A 191 -13.96 -15.74 2.56
N ILE A 192 -14.84 -15.52 3.55
CA ILE A 192 -14.44 -15.33 4.94
C ILE A 192 -13.74 -16.60 5.45
N GLN A 193 -12.45 -16.47 5.74
CA GLN A 193 -11.56 -17.49 6.30
C GLN A 193 -11.09 -17.06 7.69
N VAL A 194 -10.88 -18.03 8.59
CA VAL A 194 -10.25 -17.82 9.90
C VAL A 194 -8.77 -18.14 9.78
N LEU A 195 -7.91 -17.21 10.18
CA LEU A 195 -6.45 -17.37 10.21
C LEU A 195 -5.95 -17.87 11.56
N ALA A 196 -6.59 -17.44 12.65
CA ALA A 196 -6.30 -17.85 14.02
C ALA A 196 -7.51 -17.54 14.93
N LEU A 197 -7.67 -18.29 16.02
CA LEU A 197 -8.63 -18.03 17.10
C LEU A 197 -7.89 -18.08 18.44
N ARG A 198 -8.01 -17.03 19.25
CA ARG A 198 -7.39 -16.95 20.60
C ARG A 198 -8.49 -16.81 21.64
N ASN A 199 -8.51 -17.71 22.62
CA ASN A 199 -9.35 -17.61 23.81
C ASN A 199 -8.43 -17.39 25.01
N GLN A 200 -8.60 -16.30 25.74
CA GLN A 200 -7.70 -15.88 26.83
C GLN A 200 -8.49 -15.32 28.02
N ALA A 201 -7.91 -15.44 29.21
CA ALA A 201 -8.25 -14.59 30.34
C ALA A 201 -7.25 -13.43 30.39
N ASN A 202 -7.76 -12.21 30.47
CA ASN A 202 -6.95 -11.02 30.72
C ASN A 202 -6.41 -11.03 32.17
N ALA A 203 -5.40 -10.22 32.45
CA ALA A 203 -4.80 -10.13 33.79
C ALA A 203 -5.75 -9.62 34.89
N ASP A 204 -6.88 -9.01 34.51
CA ASP A 204 -7.98 -8.60 35.40
C ASP A 204 -9.04 -9.70 35.62
N GLY A 205 -8.84 -10.89 35.05
CA GLY A 205 -9.77 -12.01 35.07
C GLY A 205 -10.91 -11.94 34.04
N SER A 206 -11.01 -10.87 33.25
CA SER A 206 -12.02 -10.77 32.20
C SER A 206 -11.71 -11.66 31.00
N SER A 207 -12.73 -12.22 30.34
CA SER A 207 -12.54 -13.08 29.17
C SER A 207 -12.34 -12.28 27.89
N ARG A 208 -11.41 -12.74 27.04
CA ARG A 208 -11.05 -12.17 25.74
C ARG A 208 -11.07 -13.26 24.67
N ARG A 209 -11.77 -13.02 23.57
CA ARG A 209 -11.85 -13.93 22.42
C ARG A 209 -11.55 -13.15 21.15
N GLU A 210 -10.44 -13.46 20.51
CA GLU A 210 -9.99 -12.82 19.27
C GLU A 210 -10.02 -13.80 18.11
N VAL A 211 -10.33 -13.29 16.91
CA VAL A 211 -10.15 -14.03 15.66
C VAL A 211 -9.48 -13.14 14.64
N ASP A 212 -8.41 -13.64 14.03
CA ASP A 212 -7.83 -13.01 12.84
C ASP A 212 -8.58 -13.57 11.62
N VAL A 213 -9.17 -12.69 10.81
CA VAL A 213 -9.95 -13.08 9.62
C VAL A 213 -9.29 -12.60 8.34
N GLN A 214 -9.51 -13.35 7.26
CA GLN A 214 -9.27 -12.90 5.89
C GLN A 214 -10.56 -12.94 5.08
N TYR A 215 -10.77 -11.95 4.20
CA TYR A 215 -11.90 -11.94 3.25
C TYR A 215 -11.59 -11.14 1.97
N ASP A 216 -12.33 -11.43 0.90
CA ASP A 216 -12.45 -10.58 -0.28
C ASP A 216 -13.59 -9.58 -0.08
N ILE A 217 -13.43 -8.32 -0.49
CA ILE A 217 -14.52 -7.35 -0.58
C ILE A 217 -14.91 -7.17 -2.06
N GLY A 218 -16.16 -7.45 -2.41
CA GLY A 218 -16.76 -7.12 -3.70
C GLY A 218 -17.35 -5.71 -3.75
N TYR A 219 -17.41 -5.11 -4.93
CA TYR A 219 -17.97 -3.77 -5.18
C TYR A 219 -19.13 -3.80 -6.17
N ALA A 220 -20.05 -2.84 -6.04
CA ALA A 220 -21.17 -2.66 -6.96
C ALA A 220 -20.73 -2.38 -8.42
N ASP A 221 -19.51 -1.87 -8.63
CA ASP A 221 -18.91 -1.64 -9.95
C ASP A 221 -18.19 -2.87 -10.56
N GLY A 222 -18.22 -4.01 -9.87
CA GLY A 222 -17.60 -5.27 -10.27
C GLY A 222 -16.12 -5.45 -9.88
N SER A 223 -15.45 -4.44 -9.32
CA SER A 223 -14.09 -4.59 -8.77
C SER A 223 -14.07 -5.36 -7.45
N ARG A 224 -12.89 -5.85 -7.01
CA ARG A 224 -12.73 -6.58 -5.74
C ARG A 224 -11.40 -6.26 -5.06
N THR A 225 -11.40 -5.96 -3.76
CA THR A 225 -10.17 -6.03 -2.96
C THR A 225 -10.00 -7.47 -2.48
N ARG A 226 -8.81 -8.06 -2.65
CA ARG A 226 -8.50 -9.41 -2.19
C ARG A 226 -7.65 -9.44 -0.94
N ASP A 227 -7.82 -10.49 -0.15
CA ASP A 227 -7.02 -10.81 1.04
C ASP A 227 -6.98 -9.66 2.07
N VAL A 228 -8.14 -9.04 2.34
CA VAL A 228 -8.28 -8.06 3.42
C VAL A 228 -8.19 -8.79 4.76
N ARG A 229 -7.32 -8.32 5.64
CA ARG A 229 -7.05 -8.90 6.96
C ARG A 229 -7.47 -7.95 8.07
N GLU A 230 -8.20 -8.46 9.05
CA GLU A 230 -8.57 -7.74 10.27
C GLU A 230 -8.58 -8.67 11.48
N THR A 231 -8.32 -8.13 12.68
CA THR A 231 -8.56 -8.83 13.94
C THR A 231 -9.92 -8.41 14.49
N LEU A 232 -10.75 -9.39 14.84
CA LEU A 232 -12.03 -9.22 15.51
C LEU A 232 -11.89 -9.56 17.00
N ILE A 233 -12.67 -8.89 17.86
CA ILE A 233 -12.71 -9.14 19.30
C ILE A 233 -14.14 -9.31 19.84
N SER A 234 -14.29 -10.23 20.79
CA SER A 234 -15.45 -10.47 21.63
C SER A 234 -14.98 -10.64 23.08
N GLY A 235 -15.83 -10.32 24.05
CA GLY A 235 -15.45 -10.15 25.45
C GLY A 235 -14.79 -8.79 25.70
N SER A 236 -13.79 -8.78 26.58
CA SER A 236 -13.07 -7.60 27.08
C SER A 236 -11.80 -7.30 26.29
N SER A 237 -11.65 -6.06 25.81
CA SER A 237 -10.43 -5.56 25.18
C SER A 237 -9.38 -5.03 26.17
N ALA A 238 -9.51 -5.32 27.46
CA ALA A 238 -8.51 -4.99 28.49
C ALA A 238 -7.13 -5.58 28.16
N GLY A 239 -6.06 -4.85 28.50
CA GLY A 239 -4.69 -5.22 28.16
C GLY A 239 -4.27 -4.98 26.70
N THR A 240 -5.13 -4.42 25.84
CA THR A 240 -4.74 -4.07 24.46
C THR A 240 -3.67 -2.96 24.45
N PRO A 241 -2.49 -3.15 23.82
CA PRO A 241 -1.39 -2.19 23.88
C PRO A 241 -1.76 -0.79 23.38
N GLY A 242 -1.61 0.21 24.26
CA GLY A 242 -1.95 1.61 23.97
C GLY A 242 -3.43 1.98 24.13
N CYS A 243 -4.26 1.10 24.70
CA CYS A 243 -5.66 1.40 25.02
C CYS A 243 -5.85 1.73 26.50
N ALA A 244 -6.38 2.92 26.80
CA ALA A 244 -6.66 3.38 28.17
C ALA A 244 -8.11 3.12 28.63
N SER A 245 -9.01 2.71 27.73
CA SER A 245 -10.45 2.54 28.02
C SER A 245 -10.99 1.32 27.29
N ALA A 246 -10.90 0.16 27.95
CA ALA A 246 -11.35 -1.11 27.41
C ALA A 246 -12.88 -1.19 27.28
N GLN A 247 -13.34 -1.94 26.29
CA GLN A 247 -14.74 -2.29 26.10
C GLN A 247 -14.96 -3.78 26.40
N SER A 248 -15.98 -4.09 27.19
CA SER A 248 -16.47 -5.46 27.38
C SER A 248 -17.84 -5.62 26.73
N SER A 249 -17.96 -6.57 25.79
CA SER A 249 -19.22 -6.91 25.12
C SER A 249 -19.10 -8.29 24.45
N ALA A 250 -20.18 -9.08 24.51
CA ALA A 250 -20.22 -10.41 23.87
C ALA A 250 -20.27 -10.35 22.33
N GLY A 251 -20.81 -9.28 21.75
CA GLY A 251 -20.89 -9.11 20.30
C GLY A 251 -19.52 -8.87 19.68
N TRP A 252 -19.25 -9.47 18.51
CA TRP A 252 -18.04 -9.22 17.73
C TRP A 252 -17.89 -7.75 17.33
N ARG A 253 -16.65 -7.27 17.32
CA ARG A 253 -16.24 -5.90 16.97
C ARG A 253 -14.91 -5.95 16.23
N PHE A 254 -14.61 -4.97 15.37
CA PHE A 254 -13.26 -4.82 14.85
C PHE A 254 -12.32 -4.34 15.96
N LEU A 255 -11.19 -5.03 16.16
CA LEU A 255 -10.05 -4.55 16.95
C LEU A 255 -9.03 -3.81 16.07
N GLY A 256 -9.06 -4.03 14.76
CA GLY A 256 -8.10 -3.46 13.82
C GLY A 256 -6.78 -4.24 13.78
N ASN A 257 -5.91 -3.93 12.82
CA ASN A 257 -4.59 -4.59 12.69
C ASN A 257 -3.56 -4.16 13.76
N GLN A 258 -3.94 -3.31 14.70
CA GLN A 258 -3.14 -2.78 15.83
C GLN A 258 -1.82 -2.08 15.46
N ARG A 259 -1.55 -1.80 14.17
CA ARG A 259 -0.35 -1.09 13.72
C ARG A 259 -0.36 0.40 14.12
N LEU A 260 0.78 0.90 14.57
CA LEU A 260 1.03 2.30 14.95
C LEU A 260 1.12 3.25 13.74
N VAL A 261 1.47 2.73 12.56
CA VAL A 261 1.49 3.49 11.30
C VAL A 261 0.80 2.67 10.21
N GLY A 262 0.23 3.36 9.22
CA GLY A 262 -0.17 2.73 7.96
C GLY A 262 1.04 2.52 7.07
N PHE A 263 1.11 1.38 6.38
CA PHE A 263 2.13 1.05 5.38
C PHE A 263 1.45 0.35 4.20
N SER A 264 1.65 0.85 2.98
CA SER A 264 1.25 0.19 1.74
C SER A 264 2.30 0.35 0.64
N LEU A 265 2.22 -0.53 -0.35
CA LEU A 265 2.94 -0.44 -1.60
C LEU A 265 1.92 -0.30 -2.72
N ASP A 266 2.07 0.70 -3.57
CA ASP A 266 1.19 0.89 -4.72
C ASP A 266 1.99 0.80 -6.03
N ALA A 267 1.56 -0.04 -6.97
CA ALA A 267 2.19 -0.26 -8.27
C ALA A 267 1.56 0.65 -9.33
N ARG A 268 2.23 1.78 -9.63
CA ARG A 268 1.68 2.84 -10.48
C ARG A 268 2.30 2.89 -11.88
N THR A 269 1.44 2.98 -12.89
CA THR A 269 1.81 3.54 -14.20
C THR A 269 1.10 4.89 -14.42
N LEU A 270 1.83 5.89 -14.89
CA LEU A 270 1.40 7.29 -14.99
C LEU A 270 1.63 7.84 -16.40
N ARG A 271 0.61 8.50 -16.95
CA ARG A 271 0.71 9.40 -18.11
C ARG A 271 0.65 10.86 -17.64
N GLU A 272 1.54 11.69 -18.14
CA GLU A 272 1.53 13.13 -17.89
C GLU A 272 1.60 13.92 -19.20
N ALA A 273 0.60 14.77 -19.44
CA ALA A 273 0.68 15.87 -20.41
C ALA A 273 1.12 17.16 -19.68
N ARG A 274 1.97 17.98 -20.32
CA ARG A 274 2.73 19.04 -19.65
C ARG A 274 2.62 20.39 -20.34
N HIS A 275 2.34 21.41 -19.56
CA HIS A 275 2.26 22.79 -19.99
C HIS A 275 3.15 23.69 -19.12
N SER A 276 3.48 24.88 -19.63
CA SER A 276 4.26 25.86 -18.87
C SER A 276 3.41 26.59 -17.83
N MET A 277 3.89 26.72 -16.58
CA MET A 277 3.32 27.62 -15.57
C MET A 277 3.33 29.10 -15.98
N ALA A 278 4.15 29.49 -16.97
CA ALA A 278 4.13 30.86 -17.49
C ALA A 278 2.89 31.10 -18.37
N THR A 279 2.73 30.31 -19.44
CA THR A 279 1.84 30.61 -20.58
C THR A 279 0.72 29.59 -20.83
N GLY A 280 0.79 28.40 -20.24
CA GLY A 280 -0.09 27.27 -20.57
C GLY A 280 0.22 26.59 -21.91
N ALA A 281 1.24 27.05 -22.64
CA ALA A 281 1.72 26.35 -23.84
C ALA A 281 2.32 24.98 -23.47
N ALA A 282 2.17 23.99 -24.36
CA ALA A 282 2.77 22.67 -24.19
C ALA A 282 4.30 22.74 -24.06
N LEU A 283 4.87 21.92 -23.18
CA LEU A 283 6.32 21.74 -23.07
C LEU A 283 6.83 20.71 -24.09
N ASN A 284 8.14 20.66 -24.32
CA ASN A 284 8.76 19.60 -25.12
C ASN A 284 9.45 18.54 -24.22
N PRO A 285 9.16 17.23 -24.36
CA PRO A 285 7.99 16.65 -25.03
C PRO A 285 6.68 16.96 -24.29
N GLU A 286 5.55 17.07 -24.99
CA GLU A 286 4.27 17.41 -24.33
C GLU A 286 3.83 16.29 -23.39
N VAL A 287 3.91 15.04 -23.84
CA VAL A 287 3.52 13.85 -23.09
C VAL A 287 4.76 13.06 -22.67
N ARG A 288 4.77 12.56 -21.43
CA ARG A 288 5.75 11.59 -20.91
C ARG A 288 5.10 10.59 -19.95
N TYR A 289 5.72 9.42 -19.79
CA TYR A 289 5.16 8.27 -19.08
C TYR A 289 6.10 7.79 -17.98
N ARG A 290 5.58 7.26 -16.87
CA ARG A 290 6.37 6.73 -15.73
C ARG A 290 5.80 5.39 -15.24
N ARG A 291 6.67 4.48 -14.80
CA ARG A 291 6.33 3.26 -14.05
C ARG A 291 7.06 3.29 -12.72
N ASP A 292 6.35 3.25 -11.59
CA ASP A 292 6.95 3.34 -10.25
C ASP A 292 6.18 2.57 -9.17
N ILE A 293 6.92 2.13 -8.16
CA ILE A 293 6.38 1.66 -6.88
C ILE A 293 6.31 2.87 -5.94
N ARG A 294 5.13 3.14 -5.40
CA ARG A 294 4.91 4.09 -4.31
C ARG A 294 4.97 3.36 -2.97
N VAL A 295 5.73 3.91 -2.04
CA VAL A 295 5.92 3.44 -0.67
C VAL A 295 5.16 4.39 0.23
N ARG A 296 3.91 4.08 0.56
CA ARG A 296 3.07 4.97 1.37
C ARG A 296 3.18 4.59 2.84
N VAL A 297 3.63 5.53 3.65
CA VAL A 297 3.62 5.42 5.12
C VAL A 297 2.89 6.64 5.67
N SER A 298 1.93 6.43 6.57
CA SER A 298 1.12 7.50 7.21
C SER A 298 1.00 7.28 8.70
N ASP A 299 1.07 8.35 9.50
CA ASP A 299 1.06 8.29 10.97
C ASP A 299 0.20 9.42 11.57
N PRO A 300 -1.14 9.32 11.48
CA PRO A 300 -2.06 10.42 11.78
C PRO A 300 -2.14 10.81 13.27
N LEU A 301 -1.33 10.16 14.11
CA LEU A 301 -1.21 10.37 15.54
C LEU A 301 0.25 10.68 15.96
N ALA A 302 1.15 10.91 15.00
CA ALA A 302 2.54 11.31 15.19
C ALA A 302 3.36 10.40 16.14
N ASN A 303 3.14 9.09 16.08
CA ASN A 303 3.85 8.08 16.89
C ASN A 303 5.36 7.99 16.56
N ALA A 304 5.77 8.32 15.33
CA ALA A 304 7.07 8.00 14.76
C ALA A 304 7.75 9.22 14.10
N THR A 305 9.03 9.43 14.43
CA THR A 305 9.88 10.46 13.81
C THR A 305 10.32 10.02 12.41
N HIS A 306 10.68 8.74 12.27
CA HIS A 306 11.18 8.18 11.03
C HIS A 306 10.95 6.68 10.94
N VAL A 307 11.05 6.16 9.72
CA VAL A 307 10.94 4.74 9.42
C VAL A 307 12.08 4.30 8.51
N VAL A 308 12.38 3.01 8.51
CA VAL A 308 13.22 2.38 7.48
C VAL A 308 12.42 1.31 6.75
N VAL A 309 12.09 1.57 5.49
CA VAL A 309 11.44 0.58 4.61
C VAL A 309 12.53 -0.16 3.83
N SER A 310 12.42 -1.48 3.66
CA SER A 310 13.42 -2.30 2.97
C SER A 310 12.80 -3.52 2.27
N GLY A 311 13.42 -4.02 1.20
CA GLY A 311 12.88 -5.15 0.42
C GLY A 311 13.58 -5.40 -0.92
N PRO A 312 13.01 -6.27 -1.79
CA PRO A 312 13.42 -6.41 -3.17
C PRO A 312 13.23 -5.10 -3.95
N GLY A 313 14.23 -4.66 -4.69
CA GLY A 313 14.22 -3.35 -5.32
C GLY A 313 15.62 -2.90 -5.70
N PRO A 314 15.79 -1.63 -6.12
CA PRO A 314 17.03 -1.12 -6.71
C PRO A 314 18.14 -1.01 -5.66
N GLY A 315 18.82 -2.13 -5.42
CA GLY A 315 19.94 -2.25 -4.51
C GLY A 315 21.15 -1.40 -4.93
N VAL A 316 22.06 -1.19 -3.99
CA VAL A 316 23.27 -0.38 -4.19
C VAL A 316 24.49 -1.07 -3.60
N THR A 317 25.65 -0.87 -4.21
CA THR A 317 26.93 -1.32 -3.65
C THR A 317 27.43 -0.29 -2.65
N VAL A 318 27.47 -0.62 -1.37
CA VAL A 318 28.02 0.22 -0.30
C VAL A 318 29.29 -0.44 0.23
N ASN A 319 30.42 0.26 0.19
CA ASN A 319 31.73 -0.23 0.62
C ASN A 319 32.12 -1.59 -0.01
N GLY A 320 31.78 -1.78 -1.30
CA GLY A 320 32.00 -3.03 -2.04
C GLY A 320 30.96 -4.13 -1.82
N VAL A 321 30.00 -3.95 -0.90
CA VAL A 321 28.96 -4.94 -0.58
C VAL A 321 27.61 -4.51 -1.17
N ASN A 322 27.00 -5.36 -1.99
CA ASN A 322 25.64 -5.14 -2.50
C ASN A 322 24.61 -5.23 -1.36
N GLN A 323 23.87 -4.15 -1.17
CA GLN A 323 22.79 -4.04 -0.19
C GLN A 323 21.44 -4.28 -0.86
N LEU A 324 20.50 -4.88 -0.11
CA LEU A 324 19.07 -4.77 -0.44
C LEU A 324 18.65 -3.30 -0.43
N TRP A 325 17.68 -2.95 -1.27
CA TRP A 325 17.07 -1.62 -1.27
C TRP A 325 16.48 -1.31 0.11
N ALA A 326 16.84 -0.15 0.68
CA ALA A 326 16.27 0.34 1.93
C ALA A 326 16.25 1.87 2.02
N TRP A 327 15.14 2.46 2.44
CA TRP A 327 14.97 3.91 2.60
C TRP A 327 14.75 4.32 4.04
N LYS A 328 15.56 5.28 4.52
CA LYS A 328 15.20 6.12 5.66
C LYS A 328 14.17 7.15 5.19
N MET A 329 12.99 7.19 5.81
CA MET A 329 11.92 8.14 5.52
C MET A 329 11.49 8.89 6.78
N VAL A 330 11.26 10.20 6.70
CA VAL A 330 10.87 11.06 7.83
C VAL A 330 9.39 11.45 7.79
N SER A 331 8.82 11.70 8.96
CA SER A 331 7.39 12.00 9.16
C SER A 331 6.99 13.38 8.64
N PRO A 332 5.72 13.57 8.23
CA PRO A 332 5.20 14.88 7.82
C PRO A 332 5.35 15.95 8.91
N PHE A 333 5.12 15.60 10.19
CA PHE A 333 5.25 16.57 11.28
C PHE A 333 6.68 17.10 11.44
N LEU A 334 7.71 16.26 11.24
CA LEU A 334 9.10 16.71 11.23
C LEU A 334 9.37 17.61 10.03
N MET A 335 9.00 17.19 8.82
CA MET A 335 9.20 17.99 7.60
C MET A 335 8.47 19.34 7.66
N ARG A 336 7.37 19.43 8.40
CA ARG A 336 6.64 20.67 8.68
C ARG A 336 7.32 21.55 9.73
N SER A 337 7.77 20.95 10.84
CA SER A 337 7.93 21.66 12.12
C SER A 337 9.35 21.61 12.72
N ALA A 338 10.23 20.72 12.26
CA ALA A 338 11.58 20.59 12.82
C ALA A 338 12.49 21.73 12.33
N PRO A 339 13.12 22.52 13.23
CA PRO A 339 14.01 23.62 12.84
C PRO A 339 15.16 23.18 11.93
N GLU A 340 15.69 21.96 12.11
CA GLU A 340 16.78 21.41 11.31
C GLU A 340 16.38 21.10 9.85
N LEU A 341 15.06 21.00 9.57
CA LEU A 341 14.49 20.77 8.24
C LEU A 341 13.92 22.04 7.59
N ALA A 342 13.95 23.19 8.27
CA ALA A 342 13.45 24.46 7.73
C ALA A 342 14.23 24.86 6.45
N GLY A 343 13.50 25.15 5.37
CA GLY A 343 14.07 25.48 4.07
C GLY A 343 14.74 24.32 3.32
N LYS A 344 14.68 23.08 3.84
CA LYS A 344 15.20 21.88 3.17
C LYS A 344 14.22 21.33 2.14
N SER A 345 14.69 20.40 1.30
CA SER A 345 13.81 19.68 0.38
C SER A 345 12.71 18.95 1.14
N GLY A 346 11.47 19.07 0.67
CA GLY A 346 10.29 18.47 1.32
C GLY A 346 9.64 19.32 2.43
N ASN A 347 10.18 20.49 2.77
CA ASN A 347 9.63 21.35 3.84
C ASN A 347 8.35 22.09 3.41
N TYR A 348 7.23 21.36 3.41
CA TYR A 348 5.88 21.95 3.35
C TYR A 348 5.42 22.36 4.74
N VAL A 349 5.07 23.64 4.92
CA VAL A 349 4.58 24.13 6.23
C VAL A 349 3.13 23.73 6.52
N ASN A 350 2.42 23.18 5.54
CA ASN A 350 1.08 22.62 5.66
C ASN A 350 1.00 21.16 5.16
N PHE A 351 1.94 20.32 5.57
CA PHE A 351 1.66 18.88 5.64
C PHE A 351 0.64 18.61 6.77
N GLU A 352 -0.28 17.67 6.54
CA GLU A 352 -1.11 17.07 7.60
C GLU A 352 -0.36 15.89 8.24
N ASP A 353 -0.78 15.40 9.40
CA ASP A 353 -0.06 14.29 10.07
C ASP A 353 -0.35 12.92 9.44
N ASP A 354 -1.41 12.82 8.64
CA ASP A 354 -1.78 11.61 7.91
C ASP A 354 -1.05 11.46 6.54
N ASP A 355 -0.23 12.44 6.17
CA ASP A 355 0.53 12.48 4.92
C ASP A 355 1.54 11.35 4.74
N GLY A 356 1.93 11.17 3.48
CA GLY A 356 3.04 10.30 3.11
C GLY A 356 4.39 10.80 3.64
N PHE A 357 5.03 9.99 4.51
CA PHE A 357 6.46 10.13 4.86
C PHE A 357 7.30 10.21 3.58
N ARG A 358 8.46 10.89 3.63
CA ARG A 358 9.33 11.05 2.46
C ARG A 358 10.72 10.49 2.71
N TYR A 359 11.30 9.82 1.71
CA TYR A 359 12.67 9.32 1.78
C TYR A 359 13.67 10.49 1.85
N CYS A 360 14.67 10.37 2.72
CA CYS A 360 15.74 11.35 2.82
C CYS A 360 16.74 11.21 1.66
N GLY A 361 17.28 12.34 1.21
CA GLY A 361 18.25 12.36 0.12
C GLY A 361 19.61 11.75 0.49
N VAL A 362 20.42 11.49 -0.54
CA VAL A 362 21.82 11.05 -0.46
C VAL A 362 22.70 12.02 -1.26
N ASN A 363 24.02 11.91 -1.10
CA ASN A 363 24.95 12.62 -1.99
C ASN A 363 24.84 12.07 -3.43
N GLY A 364 24.77 12.96 -4.42
CA GLY A 364 24.60 12.60 -5.83
C GLY A 364 23.19 12.18 -6.21
N THR A 365 23.07 11.38 -7.28
CA THR A 365 21.78 11.02 -7.92
C THR A 365 21.49 9.52 -7.92
N GLY A 366 22.19 8.73 -7.09
CA GLY A 366 21.97 7.30 -6.95
C GLY A 366 20.69 6.97 -6.18
N THR A 367 20.30 5.69 -6.13
CA THR A 367 19.20 5.24 -5.27
C THR A 367 19.50 5.59 -3.82
N PRO A 368 18.59 6.27 -3.09
CA PRO A 368 18.75 6.50 -1.67
C PRO A 368 18.88 5.17 -0.92
N GLN A 369 19.82 5.09 0.02
CA GLN A 369 20.01 3.93 0.89
C GLN A 369 20.02 4.38 2.35
N ALA A 370 19.31 3.69 3.24
CA ALA A 370 19.08 4.11 4.62
C ALA A 370 20.38 4.37 5.42
N SER A 371 21.46 3.66 5.10
CA SER A 371 22.79 3.86 5.70
C SER A 371 23.59 5.03 5.14
N LEU A 372 23.20 5.58 4.00
CA LEU A 372 23.82 6.75 3.34
C LEU A 372 22.93 8.01 3.41
N ALA A 373 21.66 7.85 3.79
CA ALA A 373 20.66 8.90 3.76
C ALA A 373 20.90 9.99 4.82
N ASP A 374 20.90 11.24 4.38
CA ASP A 374 21.09 12.44 5.20
C ASP A 374 19.91 13.41 5.00
N CYS A 375 19.00 13.38 5.96
CA CYS A 375 17.81 14.22 5.99
C CYS A 375 18.15 15.71 6.20
N LEU A 376 19.26 16.02 6.88
CA LEU A 376 19.62 17.39 7.24
C LEU A 376 20.36 18.10 6.10
N THR A 377 21.21 17.40 5.36
CA THR A 377 21.90 17.99 4.19
C THR A 377 20.97 18.08 2.98
N TYR A 378 20.29 16.99 2.61
CA TYR A 378 19.57 16.90 1.33
C TYR A 378 18.03 17.02 1.44
N GLY A 379 17.50 17.13 2.66
CA GLY A 379 16.05 17.09 2.91
C GLY A 379 15.44 15.71 2.60
N ALA A 380 14.13 15.69 2.43
CA ALA A 380 13.37 14.51 2.04
C ALA A 380 12.53 14.79 0.78
N GLN A 381 12.55 13.87 -0.18
CA GLN A 381 12.29 14.24 -1.59
C GLN A 381 11.02 13.64 -2.20
N GLY A 382 10.63 12.44 -1.78
CA GLY A 382 9.53 11.71 -2.42
C GLY A 382 9.12 10.47 -1.63
N ASP A 383 8.11 9.76 -2.13
CA ASP A 383 7.57 8.53 -1.55
C ASP A 383 7.48 7.42 -2.61
N ASN A 384 8.20 7.53 -3.74
CA ASN A 384 8.03 6.62 -4.87
C ASN A 384 9.26 6.53 -5.79
N TRP A 385 9.54 5.35 -6.33
CA TRP A 385 10.70 5.08 -7.20
C TRP A 385 10.40 4.04 -8.26
N GLY A 386 11.11 4.13 -9.38
CA GLY A 386 10.81 3.35 -10.57
C GLY A 386 11.64 3.80 -11.75
N TRP A 387 11.18 3.48 -12.96
CA TRP A 387 11.77 4.06 -14.16
C TRP A 387 11.33 5.52 -14.29
N GLY A 388 12.28 6.40 -14.64
CA GLY A 388 12.03 7.83 -14.78
C GLY A 388 11.03 8.15 -15.90
N TYR A 389 10.62 9.42 -16.00
CA TYR A 389 9.72 9.83 -17.08
C TYR A 389 10.39 9.64 -18.45
N THR A 390 9.79 8.82 -19.30
CA THR A 390 10.23 8.60 -20.69
C THR A 390 9.22 9.16 -21.69
N SER A 391 9.70 9.67 -22.82
CA SER A 391 8.88 9.91 -24.02
C SER A 391 8.84 8.72 -24.97
N THR A 392 9.71 7.72 -24.76
CA THR A 392 9.71 6.42 -25.44
C THR A 392 9.29 5.32 -24.44
N PRO A 393 7.98 5.09 -24.25
CA PRO A 393 7.45 3.94 -23.55
C PRO A 393 7.61 2.70 -24.46
N ASP A 394 8.69 1.96 -24.25
CA ASP A 394 9.06 0.81 -25.07
C ASP A 394 9.66 -0.34 -24.21
N ALA A 395 10.03 -1.45 -24.87
CA ALA A 395 10.60 -2.63 -24.23
C ALA A 395 11.95 -2.37 -23.54
N ALA A 396 12.73 -1.36 -23.97
CA ALA A 396 13.99 -0.99 -23.32
C ALA A 396 13.72 -0.17 -22.05
N ALA A 397 12.71 0.70 -22.04
CA ALA A 397 12.22 1.36 -20.83
C ALA A 397 11.62 0.34 -19.84
N ASP A 398 10.94 -0.70 -20.33
CA ASP A 398 10.44 -1.80 -19.51
C ASP A 398 11.55 -2.66 -18.91
N GLN A 399 12.60 -2.97 -19.69
CA GLN A 399 13.80 -3.63 -19.16
C GLN A 399 14.51 -2.73 -18.14
N GLY A 400 14.52 -1.41 -18.35
CA GLY A 400 15.02 -0.43 -17.38
C GLY A 400 14.30 -0.49 -16.03
N PHE A 401 12.98 -0.66 -16.03
CA PHE A 401 12.21 -0.93 -14.80
C PHE A 401 12.53 -2.32 -14.22
N ALA A 402 12.56 -3.37 -15.04
CA ALA A 402 12.82 -4.74 -14.58
C ALA A 402 14.20 -4.91 -13.93
N ASN A 403 15.21 -4.20 -14.45
CA ASN A 403 16.57 -4.15 -13.90
C ASN A 403 16.63 -3.54 -12.48
N GLN A 404 15.55 -2.93 -11.99
CA GLN A 404 15.45 -2.47 -10.60
C GLN A 404 15.07 -3.58 -9.61
N GLY A 405 14.74 -4.80 -10.04
CA GLY A 405 14.55 -5.93 -9.13
C GLY A 405 13.32 -5.86 -8.21
N TRP A 406 12.32 -5.02 -8.52
CA TRP A 406 11.00 -5.08 -7.89
C TRP A 406 10.32 -6.42 -8.21
N ALA A 407 9.75 -7.10 -7.21
CA ALA A 407 9.23 -8.46 -7.35
C ALA A 407 7.77 -8.61 -6.88
N VAL A 408 6.92 -9.23 -7.71
CA VAL A 408 5.60 -9.74 -7.26
C VAL A 408 5.84 -10.83 -6.21
N GLY A 409 5.06 -10.82 -5.13
CA GLY A 409 5.29 -11.70 -3.97
C GLY A 409 6.47 -11.26 -3.09
N GLY A 410 7.24 -10.25 -3.51
CA GLY A 410 8.30 -9.66 -2.71
C GLY A 410 7.75 -9.10 -1.40
N VAL A 411 8.42 -9.43 -0.29
CA VAL A 411 8.06 -8.96 1.05
C VAL A 411 8.94 -7.80 1.45
N TYR A 412 8.30 -6.74 1.96
CA TYR A 412 8.91 -5.48 2.32
C TYR A 412 8.72 -5.25 3.81
N ARG A 413 9.80 -4.92 4.51
CA ARG A 413 9.86 -4.68 5.95
C ARG A 413 9.91 -3.19 6.23
N ILE A 414 9.06 -2.69 7.12
CA ILE A 414 9.14 -1.35 7.69
C ILE A 414 9.52 -1.43 9.16
N ASP A 415 10.64 -0.80 9.52
CA ASP A 415 11.03 -0.52 10.89
C ASP A 415 10.57 0.88 11.27
N VAL A 416 9.93 1.04 12.43
CA VAL A 416 9.35 2.31 12.91
C VAL A 416 10.11 2.81 14.13
N TYR A 417 10.48 4.09 14.14
CA TYR A 417 11.29 4.72 15.19
C TYR A 417 10.67 6.05 15.63
N ASN A 418 10.78 6.38 16.92
CA ASN A 418 10.32 7.66 17.50
C ASN A 418 11.47 8.50 18.10
N ASP A 419 12.71 8.16 17.74
CA ASP A 419 13.94 8.75 18.28
C ASP A 419 14.67 9.62 17.23
N ASP A 420 15.78 10.24 17.64
CA ASP A 420 16.58 11.17 16.80
C ASP A 420 17.47 10.51 15.73
N GLY A 421 17.31 9.22 15.42
CA GLY A 421 18.05 8.48 14.39
C GLY A 421 17.90 9.03 12.95
N TRP A 422 16.97 9.95 12.74
CA TRP A 422 16.80 10.71 11.51
C TRP A 422 17.86 11.81 11.30
N LYS A 423 18.45 12.35 12.37
CA LYS A 423 19.35 13.53 12.31
C LYS A 423 20.75 13.23 11.76
N THR A 424 21.13 11.97 11.62
CA THR A 424 22.49 11.59 11.20
C THR A 424 22.47 10.50 10.11
N VAL A 425 23.51 10.51 9.27
CA VAL A 425 23.82 9.42 8.33
C VAL A 425 23.93 8.11 9.11
N ASN A 426 23.23 7.07 8.64
CA ASN A 426 23.13 5.77 9.30
C ASN A 426 22.62 5.81 10.77
N GLY A 427 22.03 6.92 11.23
CA GLY A 427 21.68 7.13 12.64
C GLY A 427 20.77 6.09 13.29
N GLN A 428 20.01 5.32 12.52
CA GLN A 428 19.19 4.19 12.94
C GLN A 428 19.99 2.94 13.37
N ALA A 429 21.27 2.84 13.01
CA ALA A 429 22.05 1.61 13.17
C ALA A 429 22.21 1.24 14.66
N GLY A 430 21.86 0.01 15.00
CA GLY A 430 21.87 -0.48 16.39
C GLY A 430 20.69 -0.02 17.25
N ARG A 431 19.74 0.77 16.71
CA ARG A 431 18.51 1.13 17.43
C ARG A 431 17.45 0.04 17.29
N THR A 432 16.67 -0.17 18.35
CA THR A 432 15.50 -1.05 18.35
C THR A 432 14.30 -0.28 17.78
N PRO A 433 13.61 -0.77 16.73
CA PRO A 433 12.36 -0.18 16.28
C PRO A 433 11.28 -0.27 17.37
N ILE A 434 10.46 0.77 17.53
CA ILE A 434 9.26 0.71 18.39
C ILE A 434 8.18 -0.21 17.82
N ALA A 435 8.23 -0.47 16.51
CA ALA A 435 7.48 -1.54 15.86
C ALA A 435 8.14 -1.95 14.53
N THR A 436 7.80 -3.16 14.07
CA THR A 436 8.18 -3.69 12.76
C THR A 436 6.93 -4.22 12.07
N TYR A 437 6.68 -3.81 10.83
CA TYR A 437 5.58 -4.34 10.01
C TYR A 437 6.08 -4.82 8.65
N TYR A 438 5.21 -5.53 7.93
CA TYR A 438 5.53 -6.15 6.66
C TYR A 438 4.37 -6.04 5.69
N GLU A 439 4.68 -5.84 4.41
CA GLU A 439 3.73 -5.86 3.29
C GLU A 439 4.27 -6.67 2.11
N THR A 440 3.36 -7.19 1.28
CA THR A 440 3.70 -7.93 0.06
C THR A 440 3.31 -7.11 -1.16
N LEU A 441 4.20 -7.00 -2.14
CA LEU A 441 3.91 -6.39 -3.43
C LEU A 441 3.10 -7.37 -4.30
N LYS A 442 1.79 -7.14 -4.42
CA LYS A 442 0.83 -8.02 -5.12
C LYS A 442 0.87 -7.90 -6.65
N ALA A 443 1.39 -6.79 -7.18
CA ALA A 443 1.44 -6.51 -8.61
C ALA A 443 2.67 -5.63 -8.96
N LEU A 444 3.07 -5.64 -10.23
CA LEU A 444 4.00 -4.63 -10.79
C LEU A 444 3.22 -3.66 -11.70
N PRO A 445 3.73 -2.43 -11.93
CA PRO A 445 3.07 -1.47 -12.80
C PRO A 445 2.90 -2.00 -14.22
N HIS A 446 1.78 -1.69 -14.88
CA HIS A 446 1.54 -1.98 -16.30
C HIS A 446 2.73 -1.59 -17.18
N THR A 447 3.10 -2.46 -18.12
CA THR A 447 4.30 -2.27 -18.96
C THR A 447 4.13 -1.09 -19.91
N PHE A 448 5.23 -0.45 -20.27
CA PHE A 448 5.23 0.62 -21.26
C PHE A 448 4.75 0.10 -22.63
N VAL A 449 5.11 -1.13 -23.01
CA VAL A 449 4.58 -1.79 -24.22
C VAL A 449 3.06 -1.99 -24.16
N GLU A 450 2.50 -2.43 -23.02
CA GLU A 450 1.04 -2.52 -22.83
C GLU A 450 0.39 -1.13 -22.94
N MET A 451 0.95 -0.14 -22.25
CA MET A 451 0.35 1.19 -22.12
C MET A 451 0.54 2.09 -23.34
N ALA A 452 1.48 1.81 -24.23
CA ALA A 452 1.62 2.51 -25.52
C ALA A 452 0.53 2.12 -26.54
N GLY A 453 -0.08 0.94 -26.39
CA GLY A 453 -1.03 0.40 -27.35
C GLY A 453 -0.40 0.14 -28.72
N SER A 454 -1.18 0.27 -29.78
CA SER A 454 -0.77 -0.09 -31.15
C SER A 454 0.08 0.95 -31.89
N GLY A 455 0.86 1.77 -31.19
CA GLY A 455 1.56 2.90 -31.83
C GLY A 455 2.77 3.44 -31.07
N THR A 456 3.75 3.94 -31.83
CA THR A 456 5.00 4.53 -31.31
C THR A 456 4.77 5.95 -30.80
N SER A 457 4.97 6.14 -29.50
CA SER A 457 4.75 7.39 -28.74
C SER A 457 5.32 8.68 -29.37
N PRO A 458 4.68 9.84 -29.14
CA PRO A 458 3.45 10.05 -28.39
C PRO A 458 2.21 10.00 -29.30
N THR A 459 1.46 8.90 -29.27
CA THR A 459 0.29 8.71 -30.14
C THR A 459 -1.02 9.18 -29.49
N THR A 460 -2.09 9.17 -30.27
CA THR A 460 -3.49 9.20 -29.79
C THR A 460 -4.00 7.85 -29.27
N THR A 461 -3.16 6.80 -29.23
CA THR A 461 -3.56 5.39 -29.02
C THR A 461 -3.05 4.77 -27.71
N ASP A 462 -2.48 5.56 -26.81
CA ASP A 462 -2.05 5.09 -25.49
C ASP A 462 -3.24 4.59 -24.64
N GLN A 463 -3.00 3.61 -23.78
CA GLN A 463 -4.04 2.92 -23.02
C GLN A 463 -4.40 3.65 -21.72
N PHE A 464 -4.62 4.96 -21.80
CA PHE A 464 -5.00 5.80 -20.67
C PHE A 464 -6.33 6.52 -20.90
N ALA A 465 -7.10 6.70 -19.83
CA ALA A 465 -8.08 7.78 -19.76
C ALA A 465 -7.38 9.14 -20.01
N ARG A 466 -8.04 10.07 -20.72
CA ARG A 466 -7.45 11.36 -21.11
C ARG A 466 -8.35 12.50 -20.66
N LEU A 467 -7.85 13.32 -19.72
CA LEU A 467 -8.50 14.58 -19.33
C LEU A 467 -8.63 15.53 -20.54
N ASN A 468 -9.77 16.19 -20.63
CA ASN A 468 -10.11 17.20 -21.61
C ASN A 468 -10.52 18.48 -20.88
N LEU A 469 -9.84 19.58 -21.18
CA LEU A 469 -10.04 20.90 -20.58
C LEU A 469 -11.15 21.72 -21.24
N GLY A 470 -11.87 21.13 -22.21
CA GLY A 470 -12.98 21.76 -22.92
C GLY A 470 -12.56 23.04 -23.65
N ALA A 471 -13.48 23.99 -23.78
CA ALA A 471 -13.28 25.24 -24.50
C ALA A 471 -12.25 26.19 -23.84
N LEU A 472 -11.85 25.97 -22.59
CA LEU A 472 -10.83 26.77 -21.91
C LEU A 472 -9.41 26.42 -22.38
N GLY A 473 -9.17 25.15 -22.72
CA GLY A 473 -7.83 24.63 -22.99
C GLY A 473 -6.84 24.83 -21.84
N ALA A 474 -5.56 24.56 -22.09
CA ALA A 474 -4.52 24.69 -21.06
C ALA A 474 -4.34 26.14 -20.57
N THR A 475 -4.30 27.12 -21.49
CA THR A 475 -4.11 28.53 -21.13
C THR A 475 -5.31 29.12 -20.36
N GLY A 476 -6.56 28.77 -20.72
CA GLY A 476 -7.74 29.23 -19.96
C GLY A 476 -7.83 28.61 -18.57
N VAL A 477 -7.50 27.32 -18.42
CA VAL A 477 -7.43 26.65 -17.11
C VAL A 477 -6.31 27.22 -16.24
N LEU A 478 -5.15 27.54 -16.81
CA LEU A 478 -4.06 28.23 -16.09
C LEU A 478 -4.44 29.67 -15.71
N ALA A 479 -5.18 30.38 -16.55
CA ALA A 479 -5.68 31.72 -16.24
C ALA A 479 -6.69 31.68 -15.08
N ASN A 480 -7.62 30.71 -15.11
CA ASN A 480 -8.58 30.49 -14.01
C ASN A 480 -7.86 30.20 -12.69
N SER A 481 -6.90 29.26 -12.66
CA SER A 481 -6.17 28.88 -11.44
C SER A 481 -5.22 29.95 -10.88
N LYS A 482 -4.94 30.99 -11.67
CA LYS A 482 -4.22 32.21 -11.25
C LYS A 482 -5.14 33.35 -10.80
N SER A 483 -6.47 33.21 -10.96
CA SER A 483 -7.45 34.17 -10.46
C SER A 483 -7.40 34.29 -8.94
N ALA A 484 -7.78 35.45 -8.41
CA ALA A 484 -8.08 35.62 -6.98
C ALA A 484 -9.34 34.82 -6.58
N THR A 485 -10.27 34.64 -7.52
CA THR A 485 -11.51 33.87 -7.38
C THR A 485 -11.65 32.91 -8.57
N PRO A 486 -10.98 31.74 -8.54
CA PRO A 486 -11.16 30.71 -9.55
C PRO A 486 -12.59 30.14 -9.52
N ALA A 487 -13.12 29.79 -10.69
CA ALA A 487 -14.40 29.10 -10.83
C ALA A 487 -14.17 27.60 -11.06
N ALA A 488 -15.06 26.76 -10.50
CA ALA A 488 -15.02 25.31 -10.71
C ALA A 488 -15.09 24.94 -12.21
N LEU A 489 -14.39 23.89 -12.59
CA LEU A 489 -14.17 23.52 -14.00
C LEU A 489 -15.10 22.39 -14.44
N ALA A 490 -15.75 22.56 -15.59
CA ALA A 490 -16.43 21.46 -16.28
C ALA A 490 -15.39 20.65 -17.08
N LEU A 491 -14.92 19.54 -16.52
CA LEU A 491 -13.93 18.65 -17.13
C LEU A 491 -14.57 17.35 -17.62
N SER A 492 -14.05 16.79 -18.71
CA SER A 492 -14.44 15.47 -19.24
C SER A 492 -13.21 14.61 -19.54
N TRP A 493 -13.41 13.31 -19.72
CA TRP A 493 -12.34 12.38 -20.05
C TRP A 493 -12.82 11.13 -20.80
N SER A 494 -11.92 10.53 -21.58
CA SER A 494 -12.15 9.19 -22.12
C SER A 494 -12.18 8.14 -21.01
N THR A 495 -12.98 7.09 -21.19
CA THR A 495 -12.94 5.89 -20.34
C THR A 495 -11.54 5.30 -20.33
N GLN A 496 -11.06 4.83 -19.17
CA GLN A 496 -9.83 4.04 -19.08
C GLN A 496 -9.97 2.76 -19.94
N PRO A 497 -9.09 2.54 -20.93
CA PRO A 497 -9.10 1.31 -21.73
C PRO A 497 -8.88 0.05 -20.89
N PRO A 498 -9.45 -1.10 -21.31
CA PRO A 498 -9.20 -2.39 -20.66
C PRO A 498 -7.76 -2.82 -20.89
N LEU A 499 -7.11 -3.29 -19.82
CA LEU A 499 -5.74 -3.80 -19.82
C LEU A 499 -5.75 -5.33 -19.65
N SER A 500 -4.58 -5.97 -19.66
CA SER A 500 -4.45 -7.43 -19.53
C SER A 500 -4.83 -8.01 -18.15
N THR A 501 -5.24 -7.17 -17.20
CA THR A 501 -5.55 -7.57 -15.82
C THR A 501 -6.84 -8.37 -15.68
N LEU A 502 -6.79 -9.39 -14.83
CA LEU A 502 -7.98 -10.13 -14.37
C LEU A 502 -8.88 -9.33 -13.42
N GLN A 503 -8.58 -8.05 -13.14
CA GLN A 503 -9.39 -7.13 -12.35
C GLN A 503 -9.62 -5.83 -13.12
N PRO A 504 -10.83 -5.25 -13.05
CA PRO A 504 -11.15 -4.03 -13.76
C PRO A 504 -10.58 -2.80 -13.04
N LEU A 505 -9.95 -1.90 -13.80
CA LEU A 505 -9.64 -0.55 -13.32
C LEU A 505 -10.94 0.27 -13.14
N ARG A 506 -10.98 1.06 -12.08
CA ARG A 506 -12.13 1.89 -11.68
C ARG A 506 -11.68 3.26 -11.20
N LEU A 507 -12.42 4.31 -11.56
CA LEU A 507 -12.12 5.68 -11.12
C LEU A 507 -12.45 5.80 -9.64
N VAL A 508 -11.42 5.93 -8.80
CA VAL A 508 -11.62 6.11 -7.35
C VAL A 508 -11.88 7.58 -7.05
N GLN A 509 -11.07 8.47 -7.62
CA GLN A 509 -11.17 9.92 -7.44
C GLN A 509 -10.46 10.69 -8.56
N GLY A 510 -10.83 11.95 -8.71
CA GLY A 510 -10.01 12.97 -9.36
C GLY A 510 -9.52 13.99 -8.33
N TRP A 511 -8.55 14.83 -8.68
CA TRP A 511 -8.16 15.98 -7.86
C TRP A 511 -7.54 17.14 -8.65
N GLU A 512 -7.62 18.34 -8.09
CA GLU A 512 -6.59 19.38 -8.30
C GLU A 512 -5.52 19.23 -7.21
N TYR A 513 -4.24 19.38 -7.57
CA TYR A 513 -3.17 19.67 -6.62
C TYR A 513 -2.35 20.87 -7.10
N ALA A 514 -1.98 21.77 -6.19
CA ALA A 514 -1.20 22.96 -6.50
C ALA A 514 -0.20 23.27 -5.38
N GLU A 515 0.91 23.92 -5.71
CA GLU A 515 1.90 24.35 -4.71
C GLU A 515 2.67 25.60 -5.15
N GLY A 516 3.26 26.30 -4.18
CA GLY A 516 4.07 27.50 -4.37
C GLY A 516 4.99 27.78 -3.19
N LEU A 517 5.93 28.71 -3.36
CA LEU A 517 6.84 29.13 -2.29
C LEU A 517 6.08 29.88 -1.19
N LYS A 518 6.38 29.63 0.08
CA LYS A 518 5.77 30.35 1.20
C LYS A 518 6.02 31.86 1.10
N THR A 519 5.02 32.67 1.46
CA THR A 519 5.14 34.12 1.66
C THR A 519 6.20 34.41 2.72
N GLY A 520 7.16 35.25 2.37
CA GLY A 520 8.34 35.58 3.19
C GLY A 520 9.58 34.73 2.93
N SER A 521 9.53 33.71 2.06
CA SER A 521 10.73 32.98 1.64
C SER A 521 11.72 33.89 0.89
N ALA A 522 13.01 33.64 1.08
CA ALA A 522 14.09 34.42 0.47
C ALA A 522 14.11 34.30 -1.07
N SER A 523 14.64 35.33 -1.75
CA SER A 523 14.79 35.31 -3.20
C SER A 523 15.64 34.13 -3.68
N GLY A 524 15.17 33.40 -4.69
CA GLY A 524 15.83 32.19 -5.20
C GLY A 524 15.68 30.94 -4.33
N ALA A 525 14.99 30.99 -3.19
CA ALA A 525 14.74 29.81 -2.36
C ALA A 525 13.73 28.86 -3.01
N SER A 526 13.99 27.55 -2.97
CA SER A 526 13.06 26.51 -3.45
C SER A 526 12.02 26.06 -2.40
N TRP A 527 12.24 26.42 -1.13
CA TRP A 527 11.51 25.98 0.07
C TRP A 527 11.61 27.07 1.16
N PRO A 528 10.73 27.11 2.19
CA PRO A 528 9.51 26.29 2.37
C PRO A 528 8.48 26.47 1.26
N ARG A 529 7.62 25.47 1.11
CA ARG A 529 6.45 25.50 0.21
C ARG A 529 5.13 25.44 0.99
N VAL A 530 4.08 25.91 0.34
CA VAL A 530 2.68 25.70 0.71
C VAL A 530 2.03 24.95 -0.43
N ARG A 531 1.28 23.91 -0.09
CA ARG A 531 0.55 23.03 -1.03
C ARG A 531 -0.97 23.17 -0.85
N GLN A 532 -1.73 22.64 -1.79
CA GLN A 532 -3.16 22.38 -1.64
C GLN A 532 -3.53 21.15 -2.48
N LEU A 533 -4.34 20.27 -1.91
CA LEU A 533 -5.01 19.17 -2.60
C LEU A 533 -6.52 19.42 -2.49
N THR A 534 -7.30 19.16 -3.54
CA THR A 534 -8.77 19.17 -3.44
C THR A 534 -9.35 18.10 -4.37
N SER A 535 -9.91 17.07 -3.75
CA SER A 535 -10.44 15.88 -4.42
C SER A 535 -11.83 16.09 -5.00
N THR A 536 -12.22 15.23 -5.93
CA THR A 536 -13.59 15.05 -6.40
C THR A 536 -13.85 13.57 -6.63
N TYR A 537 -15.10 13.14 -6.47
CA TYR A 537 -15.52 11.74 -6.49
C TYR A 537 -16.65 11.53 -7.52
N PRO A 538 -16.35 11.56 -8.85
CA PRO A 538 -17.39 11.55 -9.89
C PRO A 538 -18.11 10.20 -10.05
N GLY A 539 -17.57 9.13 -9.46
CA GLY A 539 -18.08 7.78 -9.54
C GLY A 539 -17.28 6.85 -10.47
N PRO A 540 -17.32 5.52 -10.25
CA PRO A 540 -16.40 4.55 -10.83
C PRO A 540 -16.37 4.45 -12.36
N THR A 541 -17.47 4.83 -13.01
CA THR A 541 -17.70 4.75 -14.46
C THR A 541 -17.90 6.11 -15.12
N ALA A 542 -17.72 7.21 -14.37
CA ALA A 542 -17.94 8.55 -14.88
C ALA A 542 -16.87 8.97 -15.91
N THR A 543 -17.28 9.82 -16.85
CA THR A 543 -16.47 10.41 -17.94
C THR A 543 -16.49 11.94 -17.92
N SER A 544 -17.07 12.56 -16.88
CA SER A 544 -17.05 14.00 -16.66
C SER A 544 -17.37 14.38 -15.22
N ALA A 545 -17.01 15.61 -14.84
CA ALA A 545 -17.48 16.30 -13.66
C ALA A 545 -17.80 17.75 -14.03
N ALA A 546 -19.04 18.19 -13.79
CA ALA A 546 -19.48 19.55 -14.13
C ALA A 546 -18.88 20.62 -13.20
N ALA A 547 -18.43 20.23 -12.01
CA ALA A 547 -17.79 21.07 -11.01
C ALA A 547 -16.55 20.37 -10.43
N TRP A 548 -15.52 20.20 -11.26
CA TRP A 548 -14.19 19.82 -10.76
C TRP A 548 -13.62 20.99 -9.94
N PRO A 549 -12.97 20.71 -8.79
CA PRO A 549 -12.36 21.74 -7.95
C PRO A 549 -11.46 22.73 -8.71
N ALA A 550 -11.54 23.99 -8.32
CA ALA A 550 -10.63 25.05 -8.74
C ALA A 550 -10.30 25.89 -7.51
N ALA A 551 -9.23 25.53 -6.83
CA ALA A 551 -8.79 26.13 -5.59
C ALA A 551 -8.21 27.53 -5.81
N ALA A 552 -8.51 28.45 -4.89
CA ALA A 552 -7.75 29.69 -4.77
C ALA A 552 -6.26 29.39 -4.45
N ARG A 553 -5.36 30.35 -4.66
CA ARG A 553 -3.99 30.25 -4.14
C ARG A 553 -4.01 30.51 -2.62
N PRO A 554 -3.50 29.60 -1.76
CA PRO A 554 -3.42 29.83 -0.32
C PRO A 554 -2.75 31.16 0.02
N ALA A 555 -3.29 31.90 1.00
CA ALA A 555 -2.78 33.23 1.38
C ALA A 555 -1.33 33.19 1.88
N GLU A 556 -0.93 32.09 2.51
CA GLU A 556 0.45 31.84 2.95
C GLU A 556 1.42 31.50 1.81
N SER A 557 0.94 31.29 0.58
CA SER A 557 1.81 31.14 -0.58
C SER A 557 2.05 32.49 -1.26
N SER A 558 3.27 32.68 -1.77
CA SER A 558 3.66 33.82 -2.61
C SER A 558 3.26 33.62 -4.07
N SER A 559 3.17 32.37 -4.54
CA SER A 559 2.99 32.03 -5.95
C SER A 559 2.14 30.78 -6.14
N ARG A 560 1.90 30.39 -7.39
CA ARG A 560 1.76 28.97 -7.75
C ARG A 560 2.93 28.65 -8.66
N SER A 561 3.74 27.64 -8.30
CA SER A 561 4.88 27.14 -9.08
C SER A 561 4.63 25.77 -9.70
N TYR A 562 3.56 25.09 -9.28
CA TYR A 562 3.07 23.86 -9.89
C TYR A 562 1.55 23.78 -9.74
N LEU A 563 0.92 23.11 -10.70
CA LEU A 563 -0.51 22.78 -10.71
C LEU A 563 -0.72 21.47 -11.48
N GLU A 564 -1.57 20.60 -10.98
CA GLU A 564 -2.03 19.41 -11.70
C GLU A 564 -3.53 19.17 -11.57
N TYR A 565 -4.08 18.54 -12.61
CA TYR A 565 -5.38 17.88 -12.59
C TYR A 565 -5.15 16.40 -12.92
N LEU A 566 -5.64 15.50 -12.07
CA LEU A 566 -5.33 14.06 -12.15
C LEU A 566 -6.57 13.19 -12.01
N LEU A 567 -6.64 12.12 -12.81
CA LEU A 567 -7.57 10.99 -12.64
C LEU A 567 -6.85 9.78 -12.04
N TYR A 568 -7.40 9.21 -10.98
CA TYR A 568 -6.85 8.05 -10.27
C TYR A 568 -7.71 6.81 -10.50
N PHE A 569 -7.19 5.87 -11.28
CA PHE A 569 -7.78 4.55 -11.47
C PHE A 569 -7.04 3.51 -10.64
N SER A 570 -7.76 2.57 -10.02
CA SER A 570 -7.16 1.43 -9.34
C SER A 570 -7.96 0.15 -9.59
N ASP A 571 -7.27 -0.98 -9.49
CA ASP A 571 -7.83 -2.34 -9.56
C ASP A 571 -8.25 -2.89 -8.19
N ARG A 572 -8.15 -2.06 -7.13
CA ARG A 572 -8.31 -2.40 -5.70
C ARG A 572 -7.24 -3.34 -5.10
N ASN A 573 -6.17 -3.70 -5.81
CA ASN A 573 -5.17 -4.71 -5.42
C ASN A 573 -3.72 -4.21 -5.62
N GLN A 574 -3.46 -2.96 -5.22
CA GLN A 574 -2.20 -2.20 -5.41
C GLN A 574 -1.95 -1.71 -6.84
N GLY A 575 -2.64 -2.19 -7.87
CA GLY A 575 -2.54 -1.64 -9.23
C GLY A 575 -3.15 -0.24 -9.32
N ILE A 576 -2.39 0.70 -9.90
CA ILE A 576 -2.82 2.08 -10.16
C ILE A 576 -2.48 2.47 -11.61
N VAL A 577 -3.46 3.08 -12.29
CA VAL A 577 -3.22 3.89 -13.49
C VAL A 577 -3.59 5.35 -13.19
N GLN A 578 -2.65 6.27 -13.45
CA GLN A 578 -2.88 7.71 -13.33
C GLN A 578 -2.77 8.40 -14.67
N SER A 579 -3.65 9.38 -14.91
CA SER A 579 -3.56 10.29 -16.05
C SER A 579 -3.64 11.73 -15.56
N ARG A 580 -2.60 12.51 -15.87
CA ARG A 580 -2.40 13.87 -15.37
C ARG A 580 -2.24 14.87 -16.51
N ILE A 581 -2.80 16.06 -16.32
CA ILE A 581 -2.35 17.29 -16.95
C ILE A 581 -1.62 18.10 -15.88
N SER A 582 -0.37 18.51 -16.12
CA SER A 582 0.40 19.34 -15.20
C SER A 582 0.89 20.62 -15.87
N PHE A 583 1.06 21.64 -15.03
CA PHE A 583 1.66 22.92 -15.36
C PHE A 583 2.91 23.07 -14.48
N GLN A 584 4.08 23.25 -15.11
CA GLN A 584 5.40 23.37 -14.46
C GLN A 584 6.32 24.39 -15.14
#